data_AF-A0A0N0SYV5-F1
#
_entry.id   AF-A0A0N0SYV5-F1
#
_cell.length_a   1.000
_cell.length_b   1.000
_cell.length_c   1.000
_cell.angle_alpha   90.00
_cell.angle_beta   90.00
_cell.angle_gamma   90.00
#
_symmetry.space_group_name_H-M   'P 1'
#
loop_
_entity.id
_entity.type
_entity.pdbx_description
1 polymer ?
#
loop_
_entity_poly.entity_id
_entity_poly.type
_entity_poly.pdbx_seq_one_letter_code
_entity_poly.pdbx_strand_id
1 'polypeptide(L)'
;MRNEFALERYRYLLQQIHAVNENAHRFLAIYQTLATGLVTAALALFVGYRKWGVNPSTARGGVIGLLSLTTVVAAFTSTLIVVGAIAWFDYRNEECDITDEMVEPGFRTRPRSRNFFRWYETYVLLFILVSLMVMWLLADFFLLPAIK
;
A
#
# COMPACT_ATOMS: atom_id res chain seq x y z
N MET A 1 32.21 -22.73 -12.41
CA MET A 1 31.55 -23.00 -11.12
C MET A 1 31.32 -21.77 -10.24
N ARG A 2 32.31 -21.20 -9.51
CA ARG A 2 32.04 -20.07 -8.58
C ARG A 2 31.40 -18.85 -9.25
N ASN A 3 31.90 -18.47 -10.43
CA ASN A 3 31.36 -17.32 -11.17
C ASN A 3 29.99 -17.60 -11.81
N GLU A 4 29.71 -18.84 -12.19
CA GLU A 4 28.39 -19.22 -12.74
C GLU A 4 27.32 -19.19 -11.65
N PHE A 5 27.64 -19.72 -10.46
CA PHE A 5 26.73 -19.67 -9.30
C PHE A 5 26.48 -18.23 -8.84
N ALA A 6 27.51 -17.38 -8.81
CA ALA A 6 27.36 -15.96 -8.48
C ALA A 6 26.48 -15.21 -9.49
N LEU A 7 26.62 -15.54 -10.78
CA LEU A 7 25.82 -14.95 -11.85
C LEU A 7 24.36 -15.40 -11.79
N GLU A 8 24.09 -16.65 -11.44
CA GLU A 8 22.72 -17.14 -11.17
C GLU A 8 22.09 -16.45 -9.97
N ARG A 9 22.83 -16.32 -8.85
CA ARG A 9 22.36 -15.61 -7.67
C ARG A 9 22.07 -14.14 -7.98
N TYR A 10 22.92 -13.48 -8.76
CA TYR A 10 22.70 -12.11 -9.19
C TYR A 10 21.44 -11.97 -10.05
N ARG A 11 21.22 -12.88 -11.02
CA ARG A 11 19.99 -12.92 -11.82
C ARG A 11 18.75 -13.10 -10.95
N TYR A 12 18.81 -14.01 -9.97
CA TYR A 12 17.72 -14.24 -9.03
C TYR A 12 17.40 -12.98 -8.21
N LEU A 13 18.41 -12.28 -7.68
CA LEU A 13 18.20 -11.03 -6.93
C LEU A 13 17.55 -9.94 -7.78
N LEU A 14 18.01 -9.76 -9.03
CA LEU A 14 17.39 -8.79 -9.94
C LEU A 14 15.91 -9.13 -10.19
N GLN A 15 15.57 -10.42 -10.34
CA GLN A 15 14.18 -10.86 -10.48
C GLN A 15 13.36 -10.58 -9.21
N GLN A 16 13.91 -10.83 -8.01
CA GLN A 16 13.22 -10.52 -6.76
C GLN A 16 12.99 -9.01 -6.58
N ILE A 17 13.98 -8.18 -6.89
CA ILE A 17 13.85 -6.72 -6.84
C ILE A 17 12.73 -6.25 -7.80
N HIS A 18 12.67 -6.81 -9.00
CA HIS A 18 11.61 -6.46 -9.95
C HIS A 18 10.23 -6.90 -9.46
N ALA A 19 10.12 -8.12 -8.94
CA ALA A 19 8.87 -8.65 -8.39
C ALA A 19 8.37 -7.81 -7.20
N VAL A 20 9.26 -7.38 -6.29
CA VAL A 20 8.90 -6.51 -5.16
C VAL A 20 8.35 -5.16 -5.66
N ASN A 21 8.97 -4.57 -6.67
CA ASN A 21 8.52 -3.31 -7.24
C ASN A 21 7.14 -3.44 -7.93
N GLU A 22 6.93 -4.52 -8.69
CA GLU A 22 5.63 -4.80 -9.34
C GLU A 22 4.53 -5.07 -8.30
N ASN A 23 4.86 -5.78 -7.22
CA ASN A 23 3.93 -6.04 -6.12
C ASN A 23 3.44 -4.75 -5.46
N ALA A 24 4.27 -3.72 -5.32
CA ALA A 24 3.84 -2.43 -4.77
C ALA A 24 2.69 -1.81 -5.58
N HIS A 25 2.80 -1.81 -6.91
CA HIS A 25 1.74 -1.34 -7.81
C HIS A 25 0.49 -2.21 -7.74
N ARG A 26 0.68 -3.54 -7.67
CA ARG A 26 -0.42 -4.50 -7.53
C ARG A 26 -1.21 -4.28 -6.25
N PHE A 27 -0.52 -4.06 -5.13
CA PHE A 27 -1.15 -3.78 -3.83
C PHE A 27 -1.92 -2.45 -3.85
N LEU A 28 -1.38 -1.43 -4.52
CA LEU A 28 -2.08 -0.16 -4.70
C LEU A 28 -3.38 -0.34 -5.52
N ALA A 29 -3.32 -1.10 -6.63
CA ALA A 29 -4.51 -1.35 -7.44
C ALA A 29 -5.60 -2.11 -6.67
N ILE A 30 -5.20 -3.11 -5.88
CA ILE A 30 -6.12 -3.85 -5.00
C ILE A 30 -6.75 -2.90 -3.98
N TYR A 31 -5.96 -2.06 -3.33
CA TYR A 31 -6.44 -1.04 -2.40
C TYR A 31 -7.45 -0.11 -3.05
N GLN A 32 -7.14 0.45 -4.22
CA GLN A 32 -8.03 1.36 -4.94
C GLN A 32 -9.37 0.68 -5.28
N THR A 33 -9.32 -0.58 -5.72
CA THR A 33 -10.53 -1.34 -6.06
C THR A 33 -11.41 -1.56 -4.83
N LEU A 34 -10.81 -2.03 -3.73
CA LEU A 34 -11.55 -2.30 -2.48
C LEU A 34 -12.07 -1.00 -1.85
N ALA A 35 -11.24 0.03 -1.75
CA ALA A 35 -11.63 1.32 -1.19
C ALA A 35 -12.77 1.95 -2.00
N THR A 36 -12.68 1.94 -3.33
CA THR A 36 -13.75 2.46 -4.19
C THR A 36 -15.04 1.69 -3.99
N GLY A 37 -14.98 0.35 -3.93
CA GLY A 37 -16.16 -0.48 -3.68
C GLY A 37 -16.81 -0.20 -2.33
N LEU A 38 -16.02 -0.15 -1.25
CA LEU A 38 -16.50 0.09 0.11
C LEU A 38 -17.08 1.51 0.27
N VAL A 39 -16.41 2.52 -0.28
CA VAL A 39 -16.90 3.91 -0.24
C VAL A 39 -18.17 4.05 -1.07
N THR A 40 -18.24 3.42 -2.24
CA THR A 40 -19.46 3.40 -3.06
C THR A 40 -20.61 2.73 -2.31
N ALA A 41 -20.35 1.62 -1.61
CA ALA A 41 -21.36 0.97 -0.77
C ALA A 41 -21.82 1.89 0.38
N ALA A 42 -20.91 2.63 1.01
CA ALA A 42 -21.25 3.57 2.08
C ALA A 42 -22.12 4.73 1.57
N LEU A 43 -21.78 5.28 0.40
CA LEU A 43 -22.58 6.31 -0.27
C LEU A 43 -23.95 5.77 -0.72
N ALA A 44 -23.99 4.56 -1.27
CA ALA A 44 -25.25 3.91 -1.66
C ALA A 44 -26.16 3.69 -0.45
N LEU A 45 -25.61 3.26 0.70
CA LEU A 45 -26.34 3.15 1.95
C LEU A 45 -26.86 4.52 2.41
N PHE A 46 -26.02 5.56 2.39
CA PHE A 46 -26.42 6.91 2.76
C PHE A 46 -27.53 7.49 1.88
N VAL A 47 -27.47 7.30 0.56
CA VAL A 47 -28.52 7.79 -0.36
C VAL A 47 -29.77 6.90 -0.31
N GLY A 48 -29.60 5.60 -0.10
CA GLY A 48 -30.65 4.60 -0.21
C GLY A 48 -31.42 4.31 1.07
N TYR A 49 -30.89 4.62 2.26
CA TYR A 49 -31.43 4.10 3.53
C TYR A 49 -32.92 4.36 3.72
N ARG A 50 -33.40 5.56 3.36
CA ARG A 50 -34.82 5.92 3.45
C ARG A 50 -35.69 5.11 2.51
N LYS A 51 -35.25 4.92 1.26
CA LYS A 51 -35.97 4.13 0.26
C LYS A 51 -35.99 2.65 0.60
N TRP A 52 -34.92 2.15 1.22
CA TRP A 52 -34.79 0.76 1.65
C TRP A 52 -35.47 0.46 2.99
N GLY A 53 -36.08 1.47 3.64
CA GLY A 53 -36.73 1.29 4.94
C GLY A 53 -35.74 0.95 6.07
N VAL A 54 -34.46 1.26 5.89
CA VAL A 54 -33.42 1.00 6.88
C VAL A 54 -33.51 2.06 7.97
N ASN A 55 -33.49 1.63 9.24
CA ASN A 55 -33.49 2.54 10.37
C ASN A 55 -32.25 3.47 10.30
N PRO A 56 -32.40 4.80 10.48
CA PRO A 56 -31.28 5.74 10.53
C PRO A 56 -30.12 5.30 11.43
N SER A 57 -30.39 4.67 12.59
CA SER A 57 -29.34 4.19 13.49
C SER A 57 -28.52 3.05 12.86
N THR A 58 -29.19 2.11 12.19
CA THR A 58 -28.57 1.01 11.45
C THR A 58 -27.78 1.53 10.25
N ALA A 59 -28.31 2.51 9.52
CA ALA A 59 -27.61 3.13 8.39
C ALA A 59 -26.33 3.84 8.84
N ARG A 60 -26.39 4.59 9.94
CA ARG A 60 -25.23 5.26 10.54
C ARG A 60 -24.17 4.24 10.98
N GLY A 61 -24.58 3.18 11.66
CA GLY A 61 -23.68 2.08 12.04
C GLY A 61 -23.06 1.39 10.83
N GLY A 62 -23.82 1.20 9.75
CA GLY A 62 -23.33 0.63 8.49
C GLY A 62 -22.28 1.49 7.80
N VAL A 63 -22.48 2.83 7.73
CA VAL A 63 -21.47 3.76 7.17
C VAL A 63 -20.18 3.70 7.98
N ILE A 64 -20.27 3.75 9.32
CA ILE A 64 -19.10 3.63 10.20
C ILE A 64 -18.41 2.28 10.02
N GLY A 65 -19.16 1.19 9.92
CA GLY A 65 -18.64 -0.15 9.69
C GLY A 65 -17.88 -0.26 8.36
N LEU A 66 -18.45 0.28 7.28
CA LEU A 66 -17.81 0.28 5.96
C LEU A 66 -16.53 1.12 5.94
N LEU A 67 -16.50 2.29 6.59
CA LEU A 67 -15.29 3.11 6.72
C LEU A 67 -14.22 2.45 7.61
N SER A 68 -14.66 1.73 8.65
CA SER A 68 -13.77 0.92 9.49
C SER A 68 -13.14 -0.21 8.69
N LEU A 69 -13.91 -0.91 7.84
CA LEU A 69 -13.37 -1.90 6.91
C LEU A 69 -12.38 -1.29 5.93
N THR A 70 -12.67 -0.11 5.37
CA THR A 70 -11.73 0.62 4.52
C THR A 70 -10.43 0.95 5.26
N THR A 71 -10.52 1.28 6.56
CA THR A 71 -9.36 1.52 7.42
C THR A 71 -8.50 0.27 7.59
N VAL A 72 -9.12 -0.90 7.80
CA VAL A 72 -8.42 -2.19 7.89
C VAL A 72 -7.71 -2.51 6.57
N VAL A 73 -8.40 -2.33 5.43
CA VAL A 73 -7.80 -2.54 4.11
C VAL A 73 -6.61 -1.60 3.89
N ALA A 74 -6.75 -0.31 4.23
CA ALA A 74 -5.67 0.68 4.14
C ALA A 74 -4.46 0.28 5.00
N ALA A 75 -4.68 -0.14 6.24
CA ALA A 75 -3.63 -0.58 7.14
C ALA A 75 -2.90 -1.84 6.62
N PHE A 76 -3.66 -2.81 6.12
CA PHE A 76 -3.11 -4.02 5.54
C PHE A 76 -2.26 -3.73 4.30
N THR A 77 -2.77 -2.96 3.35
CA THR A 77 -2.00 -2.53 2.16
C THR A 77 -0.75 -1.75 2.55
N SER A 78 -0.85 -0.83 3.52
CA SER A 78 0.30 -0.06 4.00
C SER A 78 1.39 -0.98 4.57
N THR A 79 0.98 -1.99 5.34
CA THR A 79 1.91 -3.00 5.89
C THR A 79 2.64 -3.75 4.77
N LEU A 80 1.91 -4.20 3.74
CA LEU A 80 2.51 -4.90 2.60
C LEU A 80 3.52 -4.04 1.85
N ILE A 81 3.23 -2.75 1.66
CA ILE A 81 4.15 -1.82 1.01
C ILE A 81 5.41 -1.61 1.87
N VAL A 82 5.25 -1.44 3.19
CA VAL A 82 6.39 -1.28 4.12
C VAL A 82 7.27 -2.53 4.12
N VAL A 83 6.68 -3.73 4.21
CA VAL A 83 7.43 -4.99 4.16
C VAL A 83 8.14 -5.15 2.81
N GLY A 84 7.47 -4.80 1.71
CA GLY A 84 8.08 -4.77 0.38
C GLY A 84 9.29 -3.83 0.29
N ALA A 85 9.17 -2.62 0.84
CA ALA A 85 10.27 -1.65 0.88
C ALA A 85 11.47 -2.17 1.72
N ILE A 86 11.21 -2.84 2.85
CA ILE A 86 12.26 -3.48 3.66
C ILE A 86 12.93 -4.61 2.88
N ALA A 87 12.16 -5.51 2.26
CA ALA A 87 12.70 -6.59 1.45
C ALA A 87 13.55 -6.07 0.28
N TRP A 88 13.13 -4.95 -0.35
CA TRP A 88 13.92 -4.29 -1.38
C TRP A 88 15.27 -3.81 -0.84
N PHE A 89 15.32 -3.22 0.35
CA PHE A 89 16.58 -2.81 0.99
C PHE A 89 17.52 -3.99 1.17
N ASP A 90 17.00 -5.12 1.66
CA ASP A 90 17.79 -6.33 1.90
C ASP A 90 18.35 -6.90 0.59
N TYR A 91 17.51 -7.08 -0.43
CA TYR A 91 17.97 -7.55 -1.75
C TYR A 91 18.98 -6.61 -2.40
N ARG A 92 18.83 -5.29 -2.22
CA ARG A 92 19.77 -4.30 -2.75
C ARG A 92 21.11 -4.31 -2.02
N ASN A 93 21.13 -4.60 -0.72
CA ASN A 93 22.36 -4.80 0.02
C ASN A 93 23.08 -6.07 -0.45
N GLU A 94 22.35 -7.19 -0.58
CA GLU A 94 22.91 -8.44 -1.10
C GLU A 94 23.47 -8.30 -2.51
N GLU A 95 22.79 -7.53 -3.37
CA GLU A 95 23.28 -7.25 -4.71
C GLU A 95 24.61 -6.47 -4.68
N CYS A 96 24.73 -5.46 -3.80
CA CYS A 96 25.96 -4.71 -3.65
C CYS A 96 27.11 -5.61 -3.16
N ASP A 97 26.83 -6.50 -2.20
CA ASP A 97 27.82 -7.43 -1.66
C ASP A 97 28.37 -8.39 -2.74
N ILE A 98 27.50 -8.89 -3.62
CA ILE A 98 27.91 -9.74 -4.74
C ILE A 98 28.73 -8.94 -5.77
N THR A 99 28.33 -7.71 -6.09
CA THR A 99 29.07 -6.90 -7.06
C THR A 99 30.43 -6.46 -6.53
N ASP A 100 30.54 -6.20 -5.23
CA ASP A 100 31.81 -5.85 -4.58
C ASP A 100 32.77 -7.04 -4.55
N GLU A 101 32.27 -8.27 -4.36
CA GLU A 101 33.08 -9.49 -4.40
C GLU A 101 33.55 -9.85 -5.83
N MET A 102 32.69 -9.63 -6.84
CA MET A 102 32.89 -10.15 -8.20
C MET A 102 33.53 -9.14 -9.17
N VAL A 103 33.36 -7.84 -8.96
CA VAL A 103 33.83 -6.78 -9.87
C VAL A 103 34.93 -5.97 -9.23
N GLU A 104 34.58 -5.11 -8.29
CA GLU A 104 35.51 -4.25 -7.55
C GLU A 104 34.81 -3.74 -6.27
N PRO A 105 35.52 -3.62 -5.14
CA PRO A 105 34.97 -3.02 -3.95
C PRO A 105 34.43 -1.60 -4.21
N GLY A 106 33.17 -1.37 -3.86
CA GLY A 106 32.53 -0.06 -4.04
C GLY A 106 32.03 0.19 -5.45
N PHE A 107 31.95 -0.84 -6.29
CA PHE A 107 31.39 -0.73 -7.65
C PHE A 107 29.97 -0.15 -7.64
N ARG A 108 29.16 -0.50 -6.63
CA ARG A 108 27.81 0.03 -6.46
C ARG A 108 27.56 0.56 -5.04
N THR A 109 26.96 1.74 -4.95
CA THR A 109 26.69 2.39 -3.66
C THR A 109 25.49 1.74 -2.96
N ARG A 110 25.66 1.36 -1.69
CA ARG A 110 24.57 0.81 -0.86
C ARG A 110 23.39 1.78 -0.73
N PRO A 111 22.15 1.25 -0.67
CA PRO A 111 20.96 2.07 -0.51
C PRO A 111 21.02 2.84 0.84
N ARG A 112 20.87 4.16 0.77
CA ARG A 112 20.80 5.01 1.97
C ARG A 112 19.34 5.23 2.34
N SER A 113 18.97 4.85 3.56
CA SER A 113 17.63 5.09 4.12
C SER A 113 17.24 6.57 4.06
N ARG A 114 18.20 7.49 4.24
CA ARG A 114 17.96 8.95 4.21
C ARG A 114 17.35 9.49 2.89
N ASN A 115 17.30 8.70 1.82
CA ASN A 115 16.65 9.06 0.56
C ASN A 115 15.17 8.64 0.46
N PHE A 116 14.46 8.35 1.56
CA PHE A 116 13.03 7.96 1.56
C PHE A 116 12.12 8.84 0.70
N PHE A 117 12.38 10.15 0.59
CA PHE A 117 11.60 11.05 -0.28
C PHE A 117 11.73 10.78 -1.77
N ARG A 118 12.73 10.01 -2.22
CA ARG A 118 12.86 9.62 -3.63
C ARG A 118 12.10 8.34 -3.95
N TRP A 119 11.54 7.69 -2.92
CA TRP A 119 10.92 6.38 -3.05
C TRP A 119 9.46 6.56 -3.41
N TYR A 120 9.04 5.88 -4.47
CA TYR A 120 7.65 5.87 -4.91
C TYR A 120 6.72 5.37 -3.80
N GLU A 121 7.16 4.37 -3.04
CA GLU A 121 6.44 3.76 -1.91
C GLU A 121 6.03 4.78 -0.85
N THR A 122 6.88 5.79 -0.59
CA THR A 122 6.58 6.87 0.36
C THR A 122 5.36 7.67 -0.08
N TYR A 123 5.27 7.97 -1.38
CA TYR A 123 4.13 8.71 -1.94
C TYR A 123 2.86 7.86 -2.01
N VAL A 124 3.00 6.55 -2.22
CA VAL A 124 1.86 5.62 -2.15
C VAL A 124 1.29 5.55 -0.74
N LEU A 125 2.15 5.42 0.28
CA LEU A 125 1.73 5.43 1.68
C LEU A 125 1.06 6.75 2.05
N LEU A 126 1.64 7.88 1.63
CA LEU A 126 1.04 9.19 1.83
C LEU A 126 -0.34 9.29 1.16
N PHE A 127 -0.47 8.79 -0.06
CA PHE A 127 -1.75 8.75 -0.76
C PHE A 127 -2.81 7.95 0.01
N ILE A 128 -2.48 6.75 0.50
CA ILE A 128 -3.39 5.91 1.30
C ILE A 128 -3.81 6.61 2.59
N LEU A 129 -2.86 7.28 3.27
CA LEU A 129 -3.16 7.99 4.51
C LEU A 129 -4.06 9.21 4.27
N VAL A 130 -3.75 10.02 3.26
CA VAL A 130 -4.54 11.20 2.91
C VAL A 130 -5.93 10.81 2.43
N SER A 131 -6.05 9.79 1.57
CA SER A 131 -7.36 9.33 1.08
C SER A 131 -8.23 8.83 2.24
N LEU A 132 -7.66 8.04 3.16
CA LEU A 132 -8.35 7.55 4.33
C LEU A 132 -8.82 8.69 5.24
N MET A 133 -7.94 9.67 5.51
CA MET A 133 -8.28 10.84 6.30
C MET A 133 -9.42 11.63 5.69
N VAL A 134 -9.36 11.88 4.38
CA VAL A 134 -10.41 12.59 3.65
C VAL A 134 -11.75 11.84 3.71
N MET A 135 -11.74 10.52 3.54
CA MET A 135 -12.96 9.70 3.63
C MET A 135 -13.63 9.82 5.00
N TRP A 136 -12.86 9.73 6.09
CA TRP A 136 -13.38 9.89 7.44
C TRP A 136 -13.90 11.30 7.70
N LEU A 137 -13.15 12.34 7.32
CA LEU A 137 -13.59 13.73 7.49
C LEU A 137 -14.89 13.99 6.72
N LEU A 138 -15.00 13.52 5.47
CA LEU A 138 -16.23 13.68 4.70
C LEU A 138 -17.41 12.95 5.35
N ALA A 139 -17.18 11.76 5.89
CA ALA A 139 -18.21 11.02 6.59
C ALA A 139 -18.70 11.73 7.86
N ASP A 140 -17.76 12.18 8.69
CA ASP A 140 -18.07 12.83 9.97
C ASP A 140 -18.75 14.18 9.80
N PHE A 141 -18.32 14.98 8.82
CA PHE A 141 -18.89 16.32 8.60
C PHE A 141 -20.16 16.31 7.76
N PHE A 142 -20.30 15.39 6.79
CA PHE A 142 -21.41 15.43 5.84
C PHE A 142 -22.37 14.23 5.96
N LEU A 143 -21.87 13.00 5.99
CA LEU A 143 -22.75 11.82 5.95
C LEU A 143 -23.44 11.57 7.28
N LEU A 144 -22.68 11.39 8.37
CA LEU A 144 -23.22 10.98 9.66
C LEU A 144 -24.20 12.01 10.26
N PRO A 145 -23.97 13.33 10.18
CA PRO A 145 -24.92 14.33 10.68
C PRO A 145 -26.22 14.42 9.85
N ALA A 146 -26.15 14.05 8.56
CA ALA A 146 -27.30 14.08 7.66
C ALA A 146 -28.22 12.85 7.79
N ILE A 147 -27.73 11.76 8.36
CA ILE A 147 -28.55 10.57 8.67
C ILE A 147 -29.39 10.86 9.91
N LYS A 148 -30.67 11.14 9.68
CA LYS A 148 -31.72 11.30 10.70
C LYS A 148 -32.86 10.33 10.44
#